data_AF-A0A182MII8-F1
#
_entry.id   AF-A0A182MII8-F1
#
_cell.length_a   1.000
_cell.length_b   1.000
_cell.length_c   1.000
_cell.angle_alpha   90.00
_cell.angle_beta   90.00
_cell.angle_gamma   90.00
#
_symmetry.space_group_name_H-M   'P 1'
#
loop_
_entity.id
_entity.type
_entity.pdbx_description
1 polymer ?
#
loop_
_entity_poly.entity_id
_entity_poly.type
_entity_poly.pdbx_seq_one_letter_code
_entity_poly.pdbx_strand_id
1 'polypeptide(L)'
;MVRDLFAATIVHDIRQSVVMYPPPSLYSCTARIWLREIGFSLTYGALMLKTWRISVIFRVRSAKAVKITDAYLLKRLGVLCGFVGIALLVRTLVAPPVVIVGRTADNLKAFLCKTDWWDHTFTSMEVLFLAWGVRLCIMVRKAPSEFNESRFISMAIYNEFLLTCFLNVSM
;
A
#
# COMPACT_ATOMS: atom_id res chain seq x y z
N MET A 1 -15.00 1.28 -10.36
CA MET A 1 -13.70 0.60 -10.44
C MET A 1 -12.52 1.51 -10.74
N VAL A 2 -12.45 2.25 -11.87
CA VAL A 2 -11.50 3.40 -11.96
C VAL A 2 -11.81 4.44 -10.88
N ARG A 3 -13.10 4.65 -10.59
CA ARG A 3 -13.58 5.37 -9.38
C ARG A 3 -13.15 4.75 -8.06
N ASP A 4 -12.94 3.43 -7.97
CA ASP A 4 -12.55 2.76 -6.71
C ASP A 4 -11.02 2.83 -6.51
N LEU A 5 -10.25 2.87 -7.60
CA LEU A 5 -8.81 3.08 -7.62
C LEU A 5 -8.46 4.54 -7.30
N PHE A 6 -9.12 5.48 -7.97
CA PHE A 6 -9.01 6.90 -7.67
C PHE A 6 -9.52 7.20 -6.26
N ALA A 7 -10.65 6.62 -5.83
CA ALA A 7 -11.12 6.76 -4.45
C ALA A 7 -10.19 6.09 -3.44
N ALA A 8 -9.52 4.98 -3.73
CA ALA A 8 -8.61 4.35 -2.78
C ALA A 8 -7.32 5.17 -2.57
N THR A 9 -6.70 5.66 -3.65
CA THR A 9 -5.53 6.55 -3.56
C THR A 9 -5.91 7.91 -2.98
N ILE A 10 -7.05 8.49 -3.39
CA ILE A 10 -7.57 9.74 -2.81
C ILE A 10 -8.00 9.54 -1.35
N VAL A 11 -8.61 8.42 -0.96
CA VAL A 11 -9.00 8.18 0.44
C VAL A 11 -7.77 7.87 1.29
N HIS A 12 -6.73 7.24 0.76
CA HIS A 12 -5.46 7.04 1.46
C HIS A 12 -4.77 8.39 1.73
N ASP A 13 -4.65 9.21 0.70
CA ASP A 13 -4.01 10.53 0.75
C ASP A 13 -4.84 11.58 1.53
N ILE A 14 -6.17 11.64 1.33
CA ILE A 14 -7.09 12.48 2.10
C ILE A 14 -7.12 12.04 3.56
N ARG A 15 -7.10 10.74 3.87
CA ARG A 15 -7.13 10.27 5.27
C ARG A 15 -5.84 10.62 6.00
N GLN A 16 -4.68 10.53 5.35
CA GLN A 16 -3.43 11.03 5.93
C GLN A 16 -3.44 12.56 6.10
N SER A 17 -3.94 13.29 5.11
CA SER A 17 -4.07 14.75 5.14
C SER A 17 -5.04 15.25 6.22
N VAL A 18 -6.16 14.56 6.42
CA VAL A 18 -7.15 14.87 7.47
C VAL A 18 -6.61 14.56 8.88
N VAL A 19 -5.78 13.52 9.03
CA VAL A 19 -5.10 13.20 10.30
C VAL A 19 -3.92 14.15 10.58
N MET A 20 -3.35 14.78 9.55
CA MET A 20 -2.26 15.76 9.67
C MET A 20 -2.73 17.15 10.13
N TYR A 21 -4.01 17.48 9.93
CA TYR A 21 -4.61 18.77 10.30
C TYR A 21 -4.79 18.99 11.83
N PRO A 22 -5.20 17.99 12.64
CA PRO A 22 -5.21 18.13 14.09
C PRO A 22 -3.78 18.18 14.67
N PRO A 23 -3.57 18.83 15.84
CA PRO A 23 -2.26 18.91 16.46
C PRO A 23 -1.70 17.49 16.68
N PRO A 24 -0.44 17.25 16.33
CA PRO A 24 0.15 15.92 16.41
C PRO A 24 0.20 15.49 17.87
N SER A 25 -0.49 14.40 18.13
CA SER A 25 -0.54 13.70 19.40
C SER A 25 -0.05 12.27 19.20
N LEU A 26 0.21 11.54 20.29
CA LEU A 26 0.54 10.12 20.22
C LEU A 26 -0.50 9.32 19.42
N TYR A 27 -1.79 9.66 19.58
CA TYR A 27 -2.88 9.04 18.83
C TYR A 27 -2.85 9.40 17.34
N SER A 28 -2.62 10.68 17.00
CA SER A 28 -2.54 11.12 15.60
C SER A 28 -1.36 10.47 14.87
N CYS A 29 -0.20 10.36 15.53
CA CYS A 29 0.98 9.71 14.98
C CYS A 29 0.78 8.19 14.80
N THR A 30 0.13 7.54 15.77
CA THR A 30 -0.21 6.12 15.68
C THR A 30 -1.20 5.88 14.55
N ALA A 31 -2.28 6.66 14.49
CA ALA A 31 -3.30 6.56 13.45
C ALA A 31 -2.70 6.78 12.05
N ARG A 32 -1.80 7.75 11.88
CA ARG A 32 -1.12 8.01 10.60
C ARG A 32 -0.42 6.77 10.06
N ILE A 33 0.37 6.09 10.90
CA ILE A 33 1.13 4.88 10.52
C ILE A 33 0.16 3.73 10.21
N TRP A 34 -0.82 3.50 11.08
CA TRP A 34 -1.78 2.42 10.90
C TRP A 34 -2.61 2.56 9.63
N LEU A 35 -3.13 3.75 9.38
CA LEU A 35 -3.96 4.02 8.21
C LEU A 35 -3.15 3.94 6.92
N ARG A 36 -1.86 4.30 6.96
CA ARG A 36 -0.93 4.13 5.83
C ARG A 36 -0.80 2.66 5.44
N GLU A 37 -0.32 1.84 6.37
CA GLU A 37 0.05 0.45 6.09
C GLU A 37 -1.18 -0.43 5.78
N ILE A 38 -2.27 -0.24 6.52
CA ILE A 38 -3.52 -0.97 6.26
C ILE A 38 -4.14 -0.53 4.93
N GLY A 39 -4.15 0.77 4.65
CA GLY A 39 -4.69 1.30 3.41
C GLY A 39 -3.87 0.85 2.18
N PHE A 40 -2.54 0.81 2.31
CA PHE A 40 -1.64 0.27 1.29
C PHE A 40 -1.94 -1.22 1.06
N SER A 41 -2.00 -2.01 2.14
CA SER A 41 -2.23 -3.46 2.08
C SER A 41 -3.58 -3.82 1.46
N LEU A 42 -4.64 -3.09 1.79
CA LEU A 42 -5.97 -3.31 1.22
C LEU A 42 -6.00 -2.96 -0.26
N THR A 43 -5.50 -1.78 -0.62
CA THR A 43 -5.58 -1.26 -2.00
C THR A 43 -4.66 -2.05 -2.92
N TYR A 44 -3.36 -2.03 -2.66
CA TYR A 44 -2.37 -2.66 -3.52
C TYR A 44 -2.36 -4.18 -3.36
N GLY A 45 -2.69 -4.73 -2.19
CA GLY A 45 -2.87 -6.17 -2.01
C GLY A 45 -4.04 -6.73 -2.83
N ALA A 46 -5.18 -6.03 -2.89
CA ALA A 46 -6.30 -6.46 -3.72
C ALA A 46 -5.97 -6.42 -5.22
N LEU A 47 -5.31 -5.33 -5.68
CA LEU A 47 -4.85 -5.20 -7.07
C LEU A 47 -3.85 -6.28 -7.45
N MET A 48 -2.94 -6.62 -6.53
CA MET A 48 -1.96 -7.67 -6.69
C MET A 48 -2.62 -9.04 -6.85
N LEU A 49 -3.57 -9.38 -5.97
CA LEU A 49 -4.29 -10.65 -6.01
C LEU A 49 -5.13 -10.79 -7.28
N LYS A 50 -5.73 -9.69 -7.75
CA LYS A 50 -6.45 -9.65 -9.03
C LYS A 50 -5.50 -9.92 -10.20
N THR A 51 -4.35 -9.25 -10.24
CA THR A 51 -3.32 -9.46 -11.28
C THR A 51 -2.73 -10.87 -11.23
N TRP A 52 -2.52 -11.42 -10.04
CA TRP A 52 -2.04 -12.78 -9.83
C TRP A 52 -3.05 -13.83 -10.32
N ARG A 53 -4.35 -13.66 -10.04
CA ARG A 53 -5.40 -14.53 -10.60
C ARG A 53 -5.32 -14.56 -12.12
N ILE A 54 -5.18 -13.39 -12.74
CA ILE A 54 -5.08 -13.26 -14.20
C ILE A 54 -3.81 -13.96 -14.72
N SER A 55 -2.65 -13.75 -14.07
CA SER A 55 -1.39 -14.36 -14.49
C SER A 55 -1.42 -15.89 -14.39
N VAL A 56 -2.08 -16.45 -13.38
CA VAL A 56 -2.26 -17.89 -13.24
C VAL A 56 -3.13 -18.43 -14.38
N ILE A 57 -4.27 -17.80 -14.66
CA ILE A 57 -5.19 -18.24 -15.73
C ILE A 57 -4.48 -18.29 -17.08
N PHE A 58 -3.70 -17.27 -17.43
CA PHE A 58 -2.96 -17.24 -18.70
C PHE A 58 -1.74 -18.17 -18.74
N ARG A 59 -1.16 -18.51 -17.59
CA ARG A 59 -0.04 -19.44 -17.49
C ARG A 59 -0.47 -20.90 -17.66
N VAL A 60 -1.68 -21.28 -17.21
CA VAL A 60 -2.19 -22.64 -17.44
C VAL A 60 -2.77 -22.72 -18.85
N ARG A 61 -2.04 -23.35 -19.78
CA ARG A 61 -2.51 -23.66 -21.16
C ARG A 61 -3.64 -24.69 -21.21
N SER A 62 -4.31 -24.97 -20.09
CA SER A 62 -5.27 -26.06 -19.93
C SER A 62 -6.66 -25.50 -19.68
N ALA A 63 -7.59 -25.85 -20.56
CA ALA A 63 -9.02 -25.51 -20.56
C ALA A 63 -9.80 -26.14 -19.40
N LYS A 64 -9.26 -26.11 -18.17
CA LYS A 64 -10.00 -26.48 -16.96
C LYS A 64 -10.41 -25.17 -16.28
N ALA A 65 -11.70 -24.87 -16.29
CA ALA A 65 -12.27 -23.69 -15.64
C ALA A 65 -12.00 -23.77 -14.13
N VAL A 66 -10.89 -23.21 -13.67
CA VAL A 66 -10.63 -23.03 -12.25
C VAL A 66 -11.55 -21.91 -11.78
N LYS A 67 -12.71 -22.28 -11.23
CA LYS A 67 -13.57 -21.35 -10.49
C LYS A 67 -12.84 -20.91 -9.22
N ILE A 68 -11.99 -19.90 -9.34
CA ILE A 68 -11.44 -19.20 -8.18
C ILE A 68 -12.57 -18.34 -7.62
N THR A 69 -13.09 -18.73 -6.45
CA THR A 69 -14.16 -18.04 -5.71
C THR A 69 -13.62 -16.74 -5.10
N ASP A 70 -14.40 -15.66 -5.13
CA ASP A 70 -14.03 -14.36 -4.55
C ASP A 70 -13.74 -14.43 -3.04
N ALA A 71 -14.42 -15.33 -2.32
CA ALA A 71 -14.14 -15.63 -0.92
C ALA A 71 -12.69 -16.10 -0.67
N TYR A 72 -12.08 -16.80 -1.63
CA TYR A 72 -10.69 -17.24 -1.53
C TYR A 72 -9.71 -16.06 -1.64
N LEU A 73 -9.99 -15.11 -2.55
CA LEU A 73 -9.20 -13.89 -2.68
C LEU A 73 -9.34 -13.04 -1.42
N LEU A 74 -10.57 -12.87 -0.91
CA LEU A 74 -10.84 -12.09 0.29
C LEU A 74 -10.18 -12.71 1.53
N LYS A 75 -10.17 -14.05 1.64
CA LYS A 75 -9.45 -14.74 2.72
C LYS A 75 -7.95 -14.49 2.66
N ARG A 76 -7.34 -14.55 1.47
CA ARG A 76 -5.90 -14.25 1.30
C ARG A 76 -5.58 -12.78 1.60
N LEU A 77 -6.42 -11.85 1.16
CA LEU A 77 -6.29 -10.44 1.49
C LEU A 77 -6.40 -10.21 3.00
N GLY A 78 -7.38 -10.85 3.66
CA GLY A 78 -7.54 -10.79 5.11
C GLY A 78 -6.33 -11.32 5.87
N VAL A 79 -5.71 -12.41 5.39
CA VAL A 79 -4.45 -12.92 5.97
C VAL A 79 -3.30 -11.92 5.80
N LEU A 80 -3.17 -11.28 4.63
CA LEU A 80 -2.16 -10.24 4.39
C LEU A 80 -2.36 -9.05 5.33
N CYS A 81 -3.59 -8.51 5.41
CA CYS A 81 -3.93 -7.42 6.31
C CYS A 81 -3.76 -7.80 7.78
N GLY A 82 -4.07 -9.04 8.15
CA GLY A 82 -3.85 -9.56 9.50
C GLY A 82 -2.37 -9.59 9.88
N PHE A 83 -1.50 -10.05 8.99
CA PHE A 83 -0.05 -10.02 9.20
C PHE A 83 0.48 -8.60 9.39
N VAL A 84 0.04 -7.67 8.54
CA VAL A 84 0.40 -6.24 8.66
C VAL A 84 -0.15 -5.64 9.96
N GLY A 85 -1.39 -5.95 10.34
CA GLY A 85 -1.98 -5.52 11.61
C GLY A 85 -1.19 -6.02 12.83
N ILE A 86 -0.73 -7.26 12.81
CA ILE A 86 0.13 -7.80 13.89
C ILE A 86 1.48 -7.08 13.91
N ALA A 87 2.12 -6.86 12.77
CA ALA A 87 3.38 -6.12 12.70
C ALA A 87 3.25 -4.68 13.23
N LEU A 88 2.12 -4.03 12.93
CA LEU A 88 1.79 -2.71 13.47
C LEU A 88 1.55 -2.73 14.98
N LEU A 89 0.86 -3.75 15.50
CA LEU A 89 0.66 -3.93 16.94
C LEU A 89 2.00 -4.08 17.66
N VAL A 90 2.88 -4.95 17.15
CA VAL A 90 4.23 -5.14 17.70
C VAL A 90 4.99 -3.82 17.70
N ARG A 91 4.96 -3.07 16.59
CA ARG A 91 5.59 -1.75 16.51
C ARG A 91 5.06 -0.83 17.60
N THR A 92 3.73 -0.71 17.75
CA THR A 92 3.14 0.19 18.75
C THR A 92 3.46 -0.18 20.19
N LEU A 93 3.67 -1.46 20.48
CA LEU A 93 4.01 -1.96 21.82
C LEU A 93 5.50 -1.83 22.14
N VAL A 94 6.37 -2.05 21.15
CA VAL A 94 7.83 -2.05 21.32
C VAL A 94 8.41 -0.63 21.22
N ALA A 95 7.90 0.18 20.30
CA ALA A 95 8.39 1.53 20.00
C ALA A 95 7.21 2.49 19.77
N PRO A 96 6.59 3.00 20.85
CA PRO A 96 5.48 3.93 20.74
C PRO A 96 5.94 5.24 20.05
N PRO A 97 5.12 5.81 19.15
CA PRO A 97 5.50 7.01 18.42
C PRO A 97 5.60 8.22 19.34
N VAL A 98 6.69 8.99 19.21
CA VAL A 98 6.93 10.21 19.98
C VAL A 98 6.77 11.45 19.10
N VAL A 99 6.20 12.50 19.68
CA VAL A 99 6.09 13.82 19.03
C VAL A 99 7.32 14.65 19.35
N ILE A 100 7.97 15.17 18.31
CA ILE A 100 9.14 16.04 18.41
C ILE A 100 8.79 17.44 17.93
N VAL A 101 9.41 18.46 18.52
CA VAL A 101 9.25 19.86 18.08
C VAL A 101 10.35 20.18 17.08
N GLY A 102 10.01 20.18 15.79
CA GLY A 102 10.84 20.71 14.72
C GLY A 102 10.80 22.23 14.70
N ARG A 103 11.89 22.86 14.22
CA ARG A 103 11.93 24.29 13.92
C ARG A 103 12.05 24.48 12.41
N THR A 104 11.11 25.22 11.82
CA THR A 104 11.19 25.63 10.41
C THR A 104 12.19 26.80 10.27
N ALA A 105 12.64 27.10 9.04
CA ALA A 105 13.56 28.21 8.73
C ALA A 105 13.11 29.57 9.31
N ASP A 106 11.80 29.77 9.47
CA ASP A 106 11.20 30.99 10.05
C ASP A 106 11.10 30.97 11.60
N ASN A 107 11.83 30.09 12.29
CA ASN A 107 11.76 29.88 13.74
C ASN A 107 10.38 29.44 14.30
N LEU A 108 9.45 29.03 13.43
CA LEU A 108 8.18 28.45 13.85
C LEU A 108 8.39 27.06 14.46
N LYS A 109 7.74 26.81 15.61
CA LYS A 109 7.67 25.49 16.25
C LYS A 109 6.64 24.63 15.50
N ALA A 110 7.12 23.67 14.72
CA ALA A 110 6.28 22.64 14.12
C ALA A 110 6.35 21.39 15.00
N PHE A 111 5.21 20.86 15.41
CA PHE A 111 5.20 19.54 16.03
C PHE A 111 5.17 18.49 14.92
N LEU A 112 6.04 17.48 14.97
CA LEU A 112 6.11 16.41 13.99
C LEU A 112 6.17 15.06 14.70
N CYS A 113 5.64 14.01 14.07
CA CYS A 113 5.85 12.64 14.51
C CYS A 113 7.28 12.23 14.16
N LYS A 114 8.04 11.71 15.12
CA LYS A 114 9.40 11.20 14.88
C LYS A 114 9.35 10.00 13.93
N THR A 115 10.22 9.99 12.93
CA THR A 115 10.48 8.84 12.06
C THR A 115 11.58 7.98 12.68
N ASP A 116 11.36 6.68 12.78
CA ASP A 116 12.31 5.70 13.33
C ASP A 116 12.68 4.64 12.27
N TRP A 117 13.67 3.81 12.57
CA TRP A 117 14.09 2.68 11.72
C TRP A 117 12.96 1.72 11.33
N TRP A 118 11.91 1.63 12.15
CA TRP A 118 10.69 0.89 11.82
C TRP A 118 10.03 1.43 10.55
N ASP A 119 9.95 2.75 10.36
CA ASP A 119 9.35 3.38 9.18
C ASP A 119 10.13 3.06 7.90
N HIS A 120 11.46 3.05 7.99
CA HIS A 120 12.32 2.62 6.88
C HIS A 120 12.13 1.13 6.57
N THR A 121 11.95 0.30 7.59
CA THR A 121 11.70 -1.14 7.42
C THR A 121 10.37 -1.37 6.70
N PHE A 122 9.28 -0.74 7.15
CA PHE A 122 7.98 -0.85 6.49
C PHE A 122 8.02 -0.35 5.05
N THR A 123 8.60 0.83 4.82
CA THR A 123 8.73 1.41 3.47
C THR A 123 9.58 0.52 2.55
N SER A 124 10.65 -0.09 3.06
CA SER A 124 11.45 -1.05 2.28
C SER A 124 10.65 -2.29 1.89
N MET A 125 9.82 -2.81 2.80
CA MET A 125 8.92 -3.94 2.49
C MET A 125 7.87 -3.56 1.44
N GLU A 126 7.30 -2.34 1.51
CA GLU A 126 6.36 -1.83 0.49
C GLU A 126 7.01 -1.81 -0.91
N VAL A 127 8.25 -1.31 -1.02
CA VAL A 127 8.99 -1.28 -2.28
C VAL A 127 9.22 -2.69 -2.83
N LEU A 128 9.61 -3.65 -1.98
CA LEU A 128 9.78 -5.05 -2.39
C LEU A 128 8.45 -5.67 -2.86
N PHE A 129 7.36 -5.37 -2.15
CA PHE A 129 6.01 -5.84 -2.53
C PHE A 129 5.56 -5.26 -3.88
N LEU A 130 5.80 -3.97 -4.13
CA LEU A 130 5.49 -3.33 -5.40
C LEU A 130 6.39 -3.82 -6.53
N ALA A 131 7.68 -4.07 -6.28
CA ALA A 131 8.60 -4.66 -7.25
C ALA A 131 8.13 -6.06 -7.69
N TRP A 132 7.64 -6.86 -6.74
CA TRP A 132 6.97 -8.12 -7.05
C TRP A 132 5.70 -7.91 -7.90
N GLY A 133 4.94 -6.85 -7.65
CA GLY A 133 3.79 -6.49 -8.48
C GLY A 133 4.12 -6.10 -9.90
N VAL A 134 5.18 -5.31 -10.07
CA VAL A 134 5.71 -4.98 -11.40
C VAL A 134 6.05 -6.26 -12.18
N ARG A 135 6.70 -7.24 -11.54
CA ARG A 135 6.95 -8.56 -12.15
C ARG A 135 5.65 -9.23 -12.60
N LEU A 136 4.60 -9.23 -11.79
CA LEU A 136 3.30 -9.80 -12.15
C LEU A 136 2.62 -9.05 -13.31
N CYS A 137 2.66 -7.72 -13.31
CA CYS A 137 2.15 -6.89 -14.41
C CYS A 137 2.84 -7.20 -15.74
N ILE A 138 4.17 -7.40 -15.73
CA ILE A 138 4.94 -7.78 -16.93
C ILE A 138 4.47 -9.13 -17.48
N MET A 139 4.13 -10.10 -16.63
CA MET A 139 3.65 -11.42 -17.06
C MET A 139 2.25 -11.34 -17.69
N VAL A 140 1.39 -10.43 -17.22
CA VAL A 140 0.00 -10.27 -17.69
C VAL A 140 -0.09 -9.36 -18.94
N ARG A 141 0.95 -8.60 -19.27
CA ARG A 141 0.94 -7.61 -20.36
C ARG A 141 0.55 -8.15 -21.75
N LYS A 142 0.74 -9.46 -21.98
CA LYS A 142 0.44 -10.13 -23.25
C LYS A 142 -0.98 -10.70 -23.32
N ALA A 143 -1.81 -10.47 -22.30
CA ALA A 143 -3.20 -10.86 -22.31
C ALA A 143 -3.98 -10.14 -23.45
N PRO A 144 -4.96 -10.80 -24.08
CA PRO A 144 -5.76 -10.22 -25.16
C PRO A 144 -6.54 -8.98 -24.70
N SER A 145 -6.82 -8.08 -25.65
CA SER A 145 -7.42 -6.75 -25.46
C SER A 145 -8.79 -6.72 -24.80
N GLU A 146 -9.48 -7.87 -24.71
CA GLU A 146 -10.71 -8.05 -23.93
C GLU A 146 -10.53 -7.69 -22.43
N PHE A 147 -9.29 -7.72 -21.93
CA PHE A 147 -8.94 -7.32 -20.56
C PHE A 147 -8.19 -5.98 -20.49
N ASN A 148 -8.72 -4.94 -21.15
CA ASN A 148 -8.23 -3.55 -21.05
C ASN A 148 -8.10 -3.05 -19.59
N GLU A 149 -8.79 -3.68 -18.65
CA GLU A 149 -8.68 -3.42 -17.21
C GLU A 149 -7.25 -3.64 -16.66
N SER A 150 -6.52 -4.64 -17.17
CA SER A 150 -5.17 -4.98 -16.70
C SER A 150 -4.14 -3.86 -16.94
N ARG A 151 -4.38 -3.02 -17.96
CA ARG A 151 -3.52 -1.86 -18.28
C ARG A 151 -3.60 -0.78 -17.21
N PHE A 152 -4.81 -0.50 -16.71
CA PHE A 152 -5.01 0.50 -15.64
C PHE A 152 -4.39 0.05 -14.32
N ILE A 153 -4.53 -1.24 -13.99
CA ILE A 153 -3.90 -1.82 -12.79
C ILE A 153 -2.38 -1.71 -12.87
N SER A 154 -1.81 -2.01 -14.04
CA SER A 154 -0.36 -1.89 -14.26
C SER A 154 0.11 -0.43 -14.14
N MET A 155 -0.61 0.53 -14.73
CA MET A 155 -0.30 1.96 -14.59
C MET A 155 -0.30 2.42 -13.12
N ALA A 156 -1.28 1.98 -12.32
CA ALA A 156 -1.34 2.32 -10.91
C ALA A 156 -0.16 1.74 -10.12
N ILE A 157 0.20 0.48 -10.36
CA ILE A 157 1.35 -0.17 -9.69
C ILE A 157 2.67 0.50 -10.11
N TYR A 158 2.84 0.88 -11.38
CA TYR A 158 4.04 1.58 -11.83
C TYR A 158 4.15 2.99 -11.23
N ASN A 159 3.06 3.74 -11.21
CA ASN A 159 3.04 5.09 -10.65
C ASN A 159 3.34 5.06 -9.15
N GLU A 160 2.72 4.15 -8.41
CA GLU A 160 3.00 3.98 -6.99
C GLU A 160 4.45 3.59 -6.76
N PHE A 161 4.96 2.59 -7.48
CA PHE A 161 6.35 2.15 -7.34
C PHE A 161 7.35 3.28 -7.58
N LEU A 162 7.13 4.11 -8.61
CA LEU A 162 7.97 5.27 -8.87
C LEU A 162 7.87 6.32 -7.76
N LEU A 163 6.66 6.60 -7.28
CA LEU A 163 6.42 7.55 -6.20
C LEU A 163 7.10 7.10 -4.91
N THR A 164 6.89 5.84 -4.48
CA THR A 164 7.51 5.28 -3.27
C THR A 164 9.04 5.29 -3.37
N CYS A 165 9.61 4.92 -4.53
CA CYS A 165 11.05 4.98 -4.76
C CYS A 165 11.60 6.41 -4.67
N PHE A 166 10.93 7.38 -5.32
CA PHE A 166 11.34 8.78 -5.27
C PHE A 166 11.31 9.32 -3.83
N LEU A 167 10.21 9.06 -3.12
CA LEU A 167 10.05 9.51 -1.73
C LEU A 167 11.09 8.87 -0.81
N ASN A 168 11.40 7.59 -0.97
CA ASN A 168 12.40 6.90 -0.16
C ASN A 168 13.84 7.38 -0.43
N VAL A 169 14.14 7.89 -1.62
CA VAL A 169 15.45 8.50 -1.95
C VAL A 169 15.55 9.94 -1.46
N SER A 170 14.44 10.66 -1.41
CA SER A 170 14.40 12.08 -0.97
C SER A 170 14.41 12.28 0.56
N MET A 171 14.22 11.20 1.32
CA MET A 171 14.09 11.20 2.79
C MET A 171 15.40 10.94 3.51
#